data_AF-A0AAV4AA64-F1
#
_entry.id   AF-A0AAV4AA64-F1
#
_cell.length_a   1.000
_cell.length_b   1.000
_cell.length_c   1.000
_cell.angle_alpha   90.00
_cell.angle_beta   90.00
_cell.angle_gamma   90.00
#
_symmetry.space_group_name_H-M   'P 1'
#
loop_
_entity.id
_entity.type
_entity.pdbx_description
1 polymer ?
#
loop_
_entity_poly.entity_id
_entity_poly.type
_entity_poly.pdbx_seq_one_letter_code
_entity_poly.pdbx_strand_id
1 'polypeptide(L)'
;MANTWIITCLLQNLEYRVDLHTRKCNVTQPKEPFRPIGVPPGATYLFEGVIGAAGMPGQAVTVATFGAQFEGNDFEVTVTYPDCFPVNHAFKGKDGHESDTM
;
A
#
# COMPACT_ATOMS: atom_id res chain seq x y z
N MET A 1 -10.53 18.61 -2.39
CA MET A 1 -10.56 17.65 -1.27
C MET A 1 -11.68 16.67 -1.54
N ALA A 2 -11.43 15.36 -1.46
CA ALA A 2 -12.48 14.36 -1.67
C ALA A 2 -13.43 14.37 -0.47
N ASN A 3 -14.74 14.50 -0.70
CA ASN A 3 -15.77 14.57 0.34
C ASN A 3 -16.39 13.20 0.63
N THR A 4 -15.68 12.12 0.30
CA THR A 4 -16.19 10.74 0.38
C THR A 4 -15.26 9.91 1.25
N TRP A 5 -15.80 9.25 2.27
CA TRP A 5 -15.09 8.20 3.01
C TRP A 5 -15.41 6.84 2.42
N ILE A 6 -14.41 5.97 2.40
CA ILE A 6 -14.52 4.59 1.94
C ILE A 6 -14.23 3.68 3.13
N ILE A 7 -15.16 2.77 3.42
CA ILE A 7 -15.00 1.74 4.45
C ILE A 7 -15.13 0.38 3.76
N THR A 8 -14.04 -0.38 3.72
CA THR A 8 -14.00 -1.68 3.02
C THR A 8 -14.00 -2.83 4.03
N CYS A 9 -15.07 -3.62 4.00
CA CYS A 9 -15.26 -4.81 4.84
C CYS A 9 -15.03 -6.07 4.00
N LEU A 10 -13.77 -6.49 3.92
CA LEU A 10 -13.32 -7.56 3.01
C LEU A 10 -13.95 -8.92 3.33
N LEU A 11 -14.13 -9.25 4.62
CA LEU A 11 -14.76 -10.52 5.05
C LEU A 11 -16.23 -10.62 4.63
N GLN A 12 -16.90 -9.48 4.41
CA GLN A 12 -18.30 -9.41 4.00
C GLN A 12 -18.45 -9.07 2.51
N ASN A 13 -17.35 -8.82 1.81
CA ASN A 13 -17.32 -8.36 0.42
C ASN A 13 -18.17 -7.08 0.20
N LEU A 14 -18.07 -6.11 1.12
CA LEU A 14 -18.80 -4.85 1.06
C LEU A 14 -17.85 -3.64 1.13
N GLU A 15 -18.18 -2.60 0.39
CA GLU A 15 -17.54 -1.29 0.42
C GLU A 15 -18.61 -0.21 0.62
N TYR A 16 -18.48 0.58 1.69
CA TYR A 16 -19.36 1.70 1.98
C TYR A 16 -18.70 2.98 1.51
N ARG A 17 -19.39 3.72 0.63
CA ARG A 17 -18.97 5.05 0.15
C ARG A 17 -19.88 6.10 0.76
N VAL A 18 -19.35 6.81 1.75
CA VAL A 18 -20.09 7.80 2.54
C VAL A 18 -19.74 9.20 2.06
N ASP A 19 -20.69 9.89 1.44
CA ASP A 19 -20.57 11.32 1.17
C ASP A 19 -20.71 12.09 2.49
N LEU A 20 -19.66 12.80 2.90
CA LEU A 20 -19.58 13.46 4.20
C LEU A 20 -20.46 14.70 4.33
N HIS A 21 -20.86 15.30 3.20
CA HIS A 21 -21.70 16.49 3.19
C HIS A 21 -23.18 16.13 3.29
N THR A 22 -23.61 15.21 2.43
CA THR A 22 -25.00 14.77 2.33
C THR A 22 -25.35 13.65 3.29
N ARG A 23 -24.32 13.00 3.88
CA ARG A 23 -24.44 11.80 4.73
C ARG A 23 -25.08 10.62 4.02
N LYS A 24 -25.14 10.64 2.68
CA LYS A 24 -25.62 9.51 1.88
C LYS A 24 -24.52 8.45 1.82
N CYS A 25 -24.90 7.22 2.09
CA CYS A 25 -24.04 6.07 1.98
C CYS A 25 -24.50 5.20 0.80
N ASN A 26 -23.58 4.89 -0.12
CA ASN A 26 -23.80 3.87 -1.13
C ASN A 26 -23.01 2.62 -0.77
N VAL A 27 -23.62 1.44 -0.90
CA VAL A 27 -22.99 0.17 -0.61
C VAL A 27 -22.72 -0.54 -1.93
N THR A 28 -21.46 -0.85 -2.18
CA THR A 28 -21.01 -1.57 -3.37
C THR A 28 -20.15 -2.77 -2.97
N GLN A 29 -19.74 -3.58 -3.94
CA GLN A 29 -18.66 -4.54 -3.73
C GLN A 29 -17.31 -3.82 -3.86
N PRO A 30 -16.26 -4.23 -3.11
CA PRO A 30 -14.90 -3.79 -3.33
C PRO A 30 -14.48 -4.07 -4.78
N LYS A 31 -13.82 -3.12 -5.42
CA LYS A 31 -13.34 -3.30 -6.79
C LYS A 31 -12.13 -4.24 -6.89
N GLU A 32 -11.40 -4.34 -5.78
CA GLU A 32 -10.09 -4.96 -5.70
C GLU A 32 -10.10 -6.01 -4.58
N PRO A 33 -9.36 -7.13 -4.74
CA PRO A 33 -9.19 -8.12 -3.67
C PRO A 33 -8.41 -7.53 -2.49
N PHE A 34 -8.47 -8.20 -1.33
CA PHE A 34 -7.65 -7.82 -0.19
C PHE A 34 -6.16 -7.96 -0.51
N ARG A 35 -5.40 -6.91 -0.24
CA ARG A 35 -3.95 -6.90 -0.32
C ARG A 35 -3.38 -6.48 1.03
N PRO A 36 -2.59 -7.34 1.70
CA PRO A 36 -1.98 -6.99 2.98
C PRO A 36 -1.07 -5.78 2.84
N ILE A 37 -1.12 -4.87 3.83
CA ILE A 37 -0.15 -3.78 3.93
C ILE A 37 1.09 -4.35 4.62
N GLY A 38 2.16 -4.55 3.85
CA GLY A 38 3.43 -5.06 4.34
C GLY A 38 4.12 -5.97 3.33
N VAL A 39 5.20 -6.61 3.78
CA VAL A 39 5.96 -7.58 2.97
C VAL A 39 5.18 -8.89 2.90
N PRO A 40 4.74 -9.33 1.71
CA PRO A 40 4.00 -10.59 1.60
C PRO A 40 4.92 -11.81 1.84
N PRO A 41 4.37 -12.94 2.30
CA PRO A 41 5.13 -14.18 2.43
C PRO A 41 5.76 -14.58 1.09
N GLY A 42 7.05 -14.93 1.11
CA GLY A 42 7.77 -15.33 -0.11
C GLY A 42 8.20 -14.17 -1.02
N ALA A 43 8.05 -12.91 -0.58
CA ALA A 43 8.62 -11.77 -1.29
C ALA A 43 10.14 -11.90 -1.41
N THR A 44 10.68 -11.44 -2.54
CA THR A 44 12.11 -11.42 -2.82
C THR A 44 12.70 -10.12 -2.33
N TYR A 45 13.77 -10.19 -1.53
CA TYR A 45 14.54 -9.00 -1.17
C TYR A 45 15.18 -8.40 -2.43
N LEU A 46 14.99 -7.10 -2.64
CA LEU A 46 15.56 -6.39 -3.78
C LEU A 46 16.79 -5.58 -3.35
N PHE A 47 16.62 -4.64 -2.42
CA PHE A 47 17.69 -3.77 -1.93
C PHE A 47 17.32 -3.12 -0.60
N GLU A 48 18.33 -2.55 0.08
CA GLU A 48 18.18 -1.69 1.25
C GLU A 48 18.59 -0.26 0.91
N GLY A 49 18.08 0.68 1.70
CA GLY A 49 18.41 2.10 1.56
C GLY A 49 18.29 2.84 2.88
N VAL A 50 18.74 4.08 2.88
CA VAL A 50 18.60 5.01 4.02
C VAL A 50 17.82 6.22 3.55
N ILE A 51 16.68 6.49 4.19
CA ILE A 51 15.87 7.68 3.92
C ILE A 51 16.14 8.70 5.01
N GLY A 52 16.44 9.94 4.63
CA GLY A 52 16.70 11.05 5.54
C GLY A 52 18.13 11.61 5.44
N ALA A 53 18.51 12.45 6.39
CA ALA A 53 19.82 13.10 6.39
C ALA A 53 20.90 12.12 6.86
N ALA A 54 21.50 11.40 5.91
CA ALA A 54 22.57 10.44 6.18
C ALA A 54 23.71 11.11 6.97
N GLY A 55 24.07 10.53 8.11
CA GLY A 55 25.14 11.03 8.99
C GLY A 55 24.69 11.94 10.14
N MET A 56 23.42 12.37 10.18
CA MET A 56 22.85 13.04 11.36
C MET A 56 22.15 12.01 12.27
N PRO A 57 22.63 11.79 13.51
CA PRO A 57 22.03 10.82 14.42
C PRO A 57 20.53 11.08 14.63
N GLY A 58 19.70 10.06 14.42
CA GLY A 58 18.25 10.12 14.62
C GLY A 58 17.45 10.81 13.50
N GLN A 59 18.08 11.23 12.40
CA GLN A 59 17.39 11.86 11.26
C GLN A 59 17.35 10.99 10.00
N ALA A 60 17.61 9.70 10.15
CA ALA A 60 17.56 8.75 9.06
C ALA A 60 16.91 7.43 9.50
N VAL A 61 16.23 6.78 8.58
CA VAL A 61 15.62 5.46 8.77
C VAL A 61 16.16 4.51 7.70
N THR A 62 16.60 3.33 8.13
CA THR A 62 16.94 2.25 7.21
C THR A 62 15.66 1.63 6.70
N VAL A 63 15.60 1.39 5.39
CA VAL A 63 14.46 0.76 4.72
C VAL A 63 14.94 -0.41 3.88
N ALA A 64 14.05 -1.37 3.66
CA ALA A 64 14.27 -2.49 2.77
C ALA A 64 13.11 -2.61 1.79
N THR A 65 13.44 -2.87 0.52
CA THR A 65 12.47 -3.03 -0.56
C THR A 65 12.38 -4.49 -0.96
N PHE A 66 11.15 -4.96 -1.09
CA PHE A 66 10.83 -6.34 -1.46
C PHE A 66 9.92 -6.36 -2.69
N GLY A 67 10.16 -7.32 -3.57
CA GLY A 67 9.36 -7.59 -4.76
C GLY A 67 8.49 -8.84 -4.58
N ALA A 68 7.26 -8.80 -5.06
CA ALA A 68 6.35 -9.94 -5.12
C ALA A 68 5.47 -9.86 -6.37
N GLN A 69 4.68 -10.91 -6.60
CA GLN A 69 3.65 -10.90 -7.63
C GLN A 69 2.27 -11.13 -7.02
N PHE A 70 1.30 -10.32 -7.43
CA PHE A 70 -0.11 -10.48 -7.08
C PHE A 70 -0.93 -10.55 -8.37
N GLU A 71 -1.60 -11.69 -8.58
CA GLU A 71 -2.49 -11.91 -9.73
C GLU A 71 -1.84 -11.59 -11.10
N GLY A 72 -0.52 -11.79 -11.20
CA GLY A 72 0.27 -11.54 -12.41
C GLY A 72 0.68 -10.08 -12.63
N ASN A 73 0.52 -9.22 -11.62
CA ASN A 73 1.10 -7.88 -11.58
C ASN A 73 2.31 -7.85 -10.64
N ASP A 74 3.30 -7.02 -10.98
CA ASP A 74 4.46 -6.83 -10.14
C ASP A 74 4.11 -5.89 -8.99
N PHE A 75 4.56 -6.27 -7.79
CA PHE A 75 4.37 -5.51 -6.57
C PHE A 75 5.71 -5.26 -5.90
N GLU A 76 5.95 -4.01 -5.55
CA GLU A 76 7.11 -3.60 -4.76
C GLU A 76 6.61 -2.95 -3.46
N VAL A 77 7.26 -3.26 -2.35
CA VAL A 77 6.98 -2.64 -1.05
C VAL A 77 8.27 -2.29 -0.34
N THR A 78 8.36 -1.05 0.12
CA THR A 78 9.44 -0.57 0.97
C THR A 78 8.93 -0.44 2.40
N VAL A 79 9.63 -1.07 3.33
CA VAL A 79 9.32 -1.02 4.77
C VAL A 79 10.52 -0.54 5.56
N THR A 80 10.30 0.01 6.76
CA THR A 80 11.39 0.32 7.68
C THR A 80 12.04 -0.95 8.21
N TYR A 81 13.33 -0.85 8.54
CA TYR A 81 14.08 -1.92 9.19
C TYR A 81 14.55 -1.45 10.58
N PRO A 82 14.41 -2.27 11.64
CA PRO A 82 13.93 -3.65 11.65
C PRO A 82 12.40 -3.81 11.85
N ASP A 83 11.67 -2.72 12.08
CA ASP A 83 10.30 -2.78 12.60
C ASP A 83 9.18 -3.01 11.55
N CYS A 84 9.52 -3.05 10.26
CA CYS A 84 8.60 -3.32 9.14
C CYS A 84 7.41 -2.35 9.01
N PHE A 85 7.56 -1.07 9.37
CA PHE A 85 6.52 -0.08 9.08
C PHE A 85 6.48 0.20 7.57
N PRO A 86 5.28 0.18 6.93
CA PRO A 86 5.16 0.44 5.51
C PRO A 86 5.54 1.90 5.19
N VAL A 87 6.46 2.08 4.24
CA VAL A 87 6.91 3.41 3.78
C VAL A 87 6.26 3.75 2.44
N ASN A 88 6.38 2.85 1.46
CA ASN A 88 5.73 2.96 0.16
C ASN A 88 5.42 1.58 -0.40
N HIS A 89 4.46 1.50 -1.31
CA HIS A 89 4.23 0.32 -2.13
C HIS A 89 3.70 0.70 -3.50
N ALA A 90 4.00 -0.13 -4.50
CA ALA A 90 3.68 0.12 -5.89
C ALA A 90 3.13 -1.14 -6.55
N PHE A 91 2.07 -0.97 -7.35
CA PHE A 91 1.60 -1.98 -8.28
C PHE A 91 1.93 -1.54 -9.70
N LYS A 92 2.73 -2.35 -10.40
CA LYS A 92 3.06 -2.14 -11.80
C LYS A 92 2.18 -3.08 -12.62
N GLY A 93 1.19 -2.49 -13.30
CA GLY A 93 0.37 -3.22 -14.28
C GLY A 93 1.22 -3.64 -15.49
N LYS A 94 0.69 -4.58 -16.30
CA LYS A 94 1.39 -5.11 -17.49
C LYS A 94 1.83 -4.06 -18.52
N ASP A 95 1.20 -2.88 -18.49
CA ASP A 95 1.48 -1.77 -19.41
C ASP A 95 2.58 -0.81 -18.86
N GLY A 96 3.21 -1.14 -17.73
CA GLY A 96 4.29 -0.37 -17.13
C GLY A 96 3.85 0.89 -16.37
N HIS A 97 2.55 1.14 -16.26
CA HIS A 97 2.01 2.21 -15.42
C HIS A 97 1.98 1.79 -13.94
N GLU A 98 2.75 2.53 -13.15
CA GLU A 98 2.79 2.45 -11.69
C GLU A 98 1.54 3.12 -11.11
N SER A 99 0.69 2.33 -10.46
CA SER A 99 -0.44 2.85 -9.69
C SER A 99 -0.04 2.93 -8.23
N ASP A 100 0.52 4.07 -7.84
CA ASP A 100 0.73 4.43 -6.43
C ASP A 100 -0.66 4.57 -5.79
N THR A 101 -1.12 3.50 -5.15
CA THR A 101 -2.40 3.51 -4.43
C THR A 101 -2.10 3.67 -2.95
N MET A 102 -1.88 4.91 -2.52
CA MET A 102 -1.96 5.27 -1.10
C MET A 102 -3.42 5.34 -0.62
#